data_AF-A0A523PPU9-F1
#
_entry.id   AF-A0A523PPU9-F1
#
_cell.length_a   1.000
_cell.length_b   1.000
_cell.length_c   1.000
_cell.angle_alpha   90.00
_cell.angle_beta   90.00
_cell.angle_gamma   90.00
#
_symmetry.space_group_name_H-M   'P 1'
#
loop_
_entity.id
_entity.type
_entity.pdbx_description
1 polymer ?
#
loop_
_entity_poly.entity_id
_entity_poly.type
_entity_poly.pdbx_seq_one_letter_code
_entity_poly.pdbx_strand_id
1 'polypeptide(L)' 'MKNAKIFIFALILGALIAFPLGINFGRDAPLLSNPFKQRSIQDKLIDTVKESAEKALEGAKEKLHKATEPLKE' A
#
# COMPACT_ATOMS: atom_id res chain seq x y z
N MET A 1 -6.99 37.16 10.57
CA MET A 1 -7.66 35.87 10.88
C MET A 1 -8.37 35.20 9.71
N LYS A 2 -8.96 35.93 8.75
CA LYS A 2 -9.73 35.35 7.63
C LYS A 2 -8.93 34.32 6.79
N ASN A 3 -7.68 34.65 6.46
CA ASN A 3 -6.82 33.79 5.64
C ASN A 3 -6.40 32.51 6.37
N ALA A 4 -6.11 32.59 7.67
CA ALA A 4 -5.81 31.42 8.49
C ALA A 4 -7.03 30.47 8.59
N LYS A 5 -8.24 31.02 8.70
CA LYS A 5 -9.47 30.22 8.68
C LYS A 5 -9.68 29.52 7.33
N ILE A 6 -9.41 30.22 6.22
CA ILE A 6 -9.49 29.64 4.87
C ILE A 6 -8.46 28.52 4.70
N PHE A 7 -7.22 28.74 5.16
CA PHE A 7 -6.17 27.72 5.11
C PHE A 7 -6.54 26.47 5.90
N ILE A 8 -7.01 26.63 7.14
CA ILE A 8 -7.46 25.51 7.98
C ILE A 8 -8.63 24.77 7.30
N PHE A 9 -9.59 25.50 6.72
CA PHE A 9 -10.70 24.89 6.01
C PHE A 9 -10.25 24.08 4.80
N ALA A 10 -9.34 24.63 3.98
CA ALA A 10 -8.78 23.92 2.83
C ALA A 10 -7.99 22.68 3.24
N LEU A 11 -7.24 22.75 4.35
CA LEU A 11 -6.49 21.63 4.89
C LEU A 11 -7.42 20.51 5.36
N ILE A 12 -8.48 20.86 6.10
CA ILE A 12 -9.50 19.89 6.54
C ILE A 12 -10.18 19.26 5.33
N LEU A 13 -10.58 20.08 4.34
CA LEU A 13 -11.25 19.58 3.13
C LEU A 13 -10.33 18.65 2.32
N GLY A 14 -9.06 19.02 2.17
CA GLY A 14 -8.05 18.19 1.52
C GLY A 14 -7.85 16.86 2.26
N ALA A 15 -7.77 16.88 3.59
CA ALA A 15 -7.66 15.67 4.40
C ALA A 15 -8.89 14.77 4.23
N LEU A 16 -10.11 15.33 4.27
CA LEU A 16 -11.34 14.57 4.11
C LEU A 16 -11.43 13.84 2.76
N ILE A 17 -10.76 14.35 1.71
CA ILE A 17 -10.70 13.70 0.40
C ILE A 17 -9.51 12.74 0.33
N ALA A 18 -8.32 13.19 0.72
CA ALA A 18 -7.09 12.44 0.59
C ALA A 18 -7.07 11.17 1.45
N PHE A 19 -7.58 11.22 2.69
CA PHE A 19 -7.55 10.07 3.60
C PHE A 19 -8.38 8.88 3.09
N PRO A 20 -9.67 9.02 2.73
CA PRO A 20 -10.45 7.93 2.15
C PRO A 20 -9.82 7.31 0.90
N LEU A 21 -9.35 8.17 -0.02
CA LEU A 21 -8.72 7.72 -1.26
C LEU A 21 -7.41 6.98 -0.98
N GLY A 22 -6.58 7.51 -0.08
CA GLY A 22 -5.32 6.90 0.33
C GLY A 22 -5.51 5.56 1.04
N ILE A 23 -6.51 5.44 1.92
CA ILE A 23 -6.86 4.17 2.57
C ILE A 23 -7.26 3.12 1.52
N ASN A 24 -8.11 3.47 0.56
CA ASN A 24 -8.53 2.53 -0.47
C ASN A 24 -7.37 2.15 -1.39
N PHE A 25 -6.55 3.13 -1.80
CA PHE A 25 -5.37 2.89 -2.62
C PHE A 25 -4.38 1.95 -1.92
N GLY A 26 -4.01 2.22 -0.67
CA GLY A 26 -3.10 1.36 0.11
C GLY A 26 -3.70 -0.01 0.44
N ARG A 27 -5.00 -0.20 0.25
CA ARG A 27 -5.69 -1.47 0.44
C ARG A 27 -5.93 -2.25 -0.85
N ASP A 28 -5.41 -1.79 -1.98
CA ASP A 28 -5.72 -2.31 -3.33
C ASP A 28 -7.24 -2.41 -3.59
N ALA A 29 -8.02 -1.50 -3.01
CA ALA A 29 -9.47 -1.45 -3.15
C ALA A 29 -9.89 -0.32 -4.12
N PRO A 30 -11.09 -0.40 -4.74
CA PRO A 30 -11.59 0.69 -5.58
C PRO A 30 -11.61 2.02 -4.83
N LEU A 31 -11.08 3.08 -5.44
CA LEU A 31 -10.84 4.38 -4.78
C LEU A 31 -12.08 4.98 -4.11
N LEU A 32 -13.26 4.80 -4.69
CA LEU A 32 -14.53 5.34 -4.19
C LEU A 32 -15.34 4.35 -3.33
N SER A 33 -14.76 3.20 -2.97
CA SER A 33 -15.39 2.24 -2.07
C SER A 33 -15.33 2.71 -0.61
N ASN A 34 -16.09 2.08 0.30
CA ASN A 34 -16.06 2.44 1.72
C ASN A 34 -14.69 2.13 2.35
N PRO A 35 -13.88 3.14 2.72
CA PRO A 35 -12.53 2.94 3.26
C PRO A 35 -12.51 2.27 4.63
N PHE A 36 -13.62 2.33 5.36
CA PHE A 36 -13.78 1.75 6.70
C PHE A 36 -14.47 0.37 6.66
N LYS A 37 -14.69 -0.21 5.48
CA LYS A 37 -15.22 -1.57 5.37
C LYS A 37 -14.24 -2.56 6.00
N GLN A 38 -14.72 -3.38 6.93
CA GLN A 38 -13.93 -4.48 7.50
C GLN A 38 -13.53 -5.46 6.38
N ARG A 39 -12.24 -5.80 6.33
CA ARG A 39 -11.77 -6.92 5.48
C ARG A 39 -12.29 -8.23 6.05
N SER A 40 -12.68 -9.14 5.18
CA SER A 40 -13.01 -10.49 5.61
C SER A 40 -11.74 -11.22 6.07
N ILE A 41 -11.92 -12.32 6.82
CA ILE A 41 -10.81 -13.21 7.20
C ILE A 41 -10.14 -13.80 5.95
N GLN A 42 -10.92 -14.05 4.90
CA GLN A 42 -10.42 -14.60 3.63
C GLN A 42 -9.47 -13.63 2.94
N ASP A 43 -9.83 -12.35 2.84
CA ASP A 43 -8.99 -11.32 2.23
C ASP A 43 -7.62 -11.23 2.93
N LYS A 44 -7.63 -11.25 4.27
CA LYS A 44 -6.40 -11.21 5.07
C LYS A 44 -5.50 -12.43 4.83
N LEU A 45 -6.10 -13.62 4.68
CA LEU A 45 -5.36 -14.85 4.41
C LEU A 45 -4.72 -14.82 3.01
N ILE A 46 -5.46 -14.33 2.01
CA ILE A 46 -4.95 -14.18 0.64
C ILE A 46 -3.75 -13.23 0.62
N ASP A 47 -3.86 -12.06 1.29
CA ASP A 47 -2.75 -11.10 1.39
C ASP A 47 -1.51 -11.74 2.02
N THR A 48 -1.68 -12.50 3.11
CA THR A 48 -0.59 -13.17 3.82
C THR A 48 0.11 -14.23 2.96
N VAL A 49 -0.65 -15.03 2.22
CA VAL A 49 -0.11 -16.04 1.30
C VAL A 49 0.64 -15.36 0.16
N LYS A 50 0.08 -14.29 -0.41
CA LYS A 50 0.70 -13.52 -1.49
C LYS A 50 2.04 -12.92 -1.06
N GLU A 51 2.08 -12.29 0.12
CA GLU A 51 3.31 -11.71 0.67
C GLU A 51 4.38 -12.79 0.93
N SER A 52 3.97 -13.94 1.45
CA SER A 52 4.87 -15.08 1.69
C SER A 52 5.44 -15.63 0.38
N ALA A 53 4.60 -15.74 -0.66
CA ALA A 53 5.02 -16.19 -1.98
C ALA A 53 5.98 -15.20 -2.65
N GLU A 54 5.71 -13.89 -2.57
CA GLU A 54 6.60 -12.85 -3.10
C GLU A 54 7.97 -12.89 -2.43
N LYS A 55 8.03 -12.99 -1.09
CA LYS A 55 9.29 -13.14 -0.34
C LYS A 55 10.07 -14.38 -0.73
N ALA A 56 9.39 -15.52 -0.90
CA ALA A 56 10.03 -16.76 -1.35
C ALA A 56 10.61 -16.60 -2.76
N LEU A 57 9.87 -15.95 -3.66
CA LEU A 57 10.31 -15.70 -5.04
C LEU A 57 11.51 -14.75 -5.08
N GLU A 58 11.51 -13.71 -4.26
CA GLU A 58 12.61 -12.75 -4.14
C GLU A 58 13.88 -13.42 -3.61
N GLY A 59 13.77 -14.23 -2.56
CA GLY A 59 14.89 -15.02 -2.05
C GLY A 59 15.45 -16.03 -3.06
N ALA A 60 14.58 -16.62 -3.90
CA ALA A 60 15.01 -17.48 -5.00
C ALA A 60 15.76 -16.69 -6.08
N LYS A 61 15.25 -15.51 -6.47
CA LYS A 61 15.91 -14.61 -7.41
C LYS A 61 17.28 -14.17 -6.91
N GLU A 62 17.41 -13.81 -5.64
CA GLU A 62 18.68 -13.40 -5.04
C GLU A 62 19.70 -14.54 -5.05
N LYS A 63 19.29 -15.76 -4.71
CA LYS A 63 20.16 -16.95 -4.76
C LYS A 63 20.61 -17.27 -6.18
N LEU A 64 19.69 -17.20 -7.14
CA LEU A 64 20.03 -17.38 -8.55
C LEU A 64 21.00 -16.30 -9.02
N HIS A 65 20.75 -15.04 -8.68
CA HIS A 65 21.64 -13.93 -9.02
C HIS A 65 23.06 -14.18 -8.51
N LYS A 66 23.22 -14.49 -7.22
CA LYS A 66 24.52 -14.84 -6.61
C LYS A 66 25.19 -16.04 -7.27
N ALA A 67 24.42 -17.06 -7.64
CA ALA A 67 24.96 -18.24 -8.34
C ALA A 67 25.42 -17.93 -9.78
N THR A 68 24.88 -16.87 -10.39
CA THR A 68 25.19 -16.42 -11.76
C THR A 68 26.06 -15.19 -11.83
N GLU A 69 26.50 -14.64 -10.69
CA GLU A 69 27.40 -13.48 -10.67
C GLU A 69 28.74 -13.87 -11.35
N PRO A 70 29.24 -13.05 -12.29
CA PRO A 70 30.51 -13.32 -12.93
C PRO A 70 31.63 -13.24 -11.90
N LEU A 71 32.56 -14.19 -11.95
CA LEU A 71 33.79 -14.14 -11.16
C LEU A 71 34.50 -12.83 -11.46
N LYS A 72 34.65 -11.96 -10.45
CA LYS A 72 35.49 -10.77 -10.55
C LYS A 72 36.94 -11.24 -10.53
N GLU A 73 37.60 -11.20 -11.69
CA GLU A 73 39.06 -11.33 -11.85
C GLU A 73 39.79 -10.07 -11.32
#